data_AF-A0A178EFJ4-F1
#
_entry.id   AF-A0A178EFJ4-F1
#
_cell.length_a   1.000
_cell.length_b   1.000
_cell.length_c   1.000
_cell.angle_alpha   90.00
_cell.angle_beta   90.00
_cell.angle_gamma   90.00
#
_symmetry.space_group_name_H-M   'P 1'
#
loop_
_entity.id
_entity.type
_entity.pdbx_description
1 polymer ?
#
loop_
_entity_poly.entity_id
_entity_poly.type
_entity_poly.pdbx_seq_one_letter_code
_entity_poly.pdbx_strand_id
1 'polypeptide(L)'
;MPTEQENVLFLYQVLTNDGAPVIDWDAVAAELGLEKGAATKRWSRLKKAMDDGANPSPTSYALLWLCIKHRTHNTPMNWADIAGTCHTTPGAASKRYSRMKQAMEAGAAVPGAAMPDAEAASAAVNTAAPEPKTTPKATRKKKARKVIADSSSEDDDGSLAIKRMAAHKRKRAALKKEHDRRANTQ
;
A
#
# COMPACT_ATOMS: atom_id res chain seq x y z
N MET A 1 2.08 -13.24 -2.60
CA MET A 1 1.40 -12.14 -1.90
C MET A 1 2.04 -10.84 -2.36
N PRO A 2 1.29 -9.75 -2.61
CA PRO A 2 1.88 -8.47 -2.97
C PRO A 2 2.86 -8.03 -1.88
N THR A 3 3.98 -7.44 -2.28
CA THR A 3 4.96 -6.91 -1.32
C THR A 3 4.41 -5.65 -0.65
N GLU A 4 5.00 -5.27 0.49
CA GLU A 4 4.63 -4.04 1.20
C GLU A 4 4.79 -2.81 0.30
N GLN A 5 5.87 -2.76 -0.48
CA GLN A 5 6.13 -1.67 -1.44
C GLN A 5 5.04 -1.56 -2.51
N GLU A 6 4.62 -2.70 -3.09
CA GLU A 6 3.53 -2.73 -4.06
C GLU A 6 2.19 -2.30 -3.43
N ASN A 7 1.98 -2.56 -2.14
CA ASN A 7 0.78 -2.12 -1.42
C ASN A 7 0.81 -0.61 -1.17
N VAL A 8 1.97 -0.06 -0.83
CA VAL A 8 2.16 1.39 -0.69
C VAL A 8 1.90 2.12 -2.01
N LEU A 9 2.50 1.65 -3.11
CA LEU A 9 2.27 2.19 -4.46
C LEU A 9 0.79 2.13 -4.85
N PHE A 10 0.14 1.00 -4.57
CA PHE A 10 -1.29 0.83 -4.85
C PHE A 10 -2.16 1.81 -4.04
N LEU A 11 -1.93 1.95 -2.73
CA LEU A 11 -2.69 2.90 -1.90
C LEU A 11 -2.43 4.35 -2.31
N TYR A 12 -1.19 4.68 -2.71
CA TYR A 12 -0.88 5.99 -3.26
C TYR A 12 -1.70 6.26 -4.52
N GLN A 13 -1.72 5.32 -5.47
CA GLN A 13 -2.53 5.45 -6.68
C GLN A 13 -4.03 5.60 -6.36
N VAL A 14 -4.57 4.81 -5.42
CA VAL A 14 -5.98 4.92 -4.99
C VAL A 14 -6.31 6.31 -4.45
N LEU A 15 -5.34 6.96 -3.80
CA LEU A 15 -5.52 8.28 -3.21
C LEU A 15 -5.36 9.43 -4.23
N THR A 16 -4.50 9.26 -5.25
CA THR A 16 -4.14 10.35 -6.19
C THR A 16 -4.73 10.21 -7.60
N ASN A 17 -5.38 9.09 -7.92
CA ASN A 17 -5.91 8.84 -9.27
C ASN A 17 -6.85 9.94 -9.76
N ASP A 18 -7.70 10.44 -8.86
CA ASP A 18 -8.75 11.43 -9.19
C ASP A 18 -8.28 12.88 -8.96
N GLY A 19 -6.96 13.10 -8.88
CA GLY A 19 -6.33 14.39 -8.67
C GLY A 19 -5.73 14.58 -7.27
N ALA A 20 -5.51 15.83 -6.88
CA ALA A 20 -4.92 16.14 -5.59
C ALA A 20 -5.90 15.80 -4.45
N PRO A 21 -5.52 14.92 -3.50
CA PRO A 21 -6.43 14.50 -2.45
C PRO A 21 -6.68 15.63 -1.46
N VAL A 22 -7.95 15.83 -1.09
CA VAL A 22 -8.34 16.72 0.00
C VAL A 22 -8.42 15.87 1.27
N ILE A 23 -7.47 16.09 2.17
CA ILE A 23 -7.26 15.28 3.38
C ILE A 23 -7.48 16.15 4.61
N ASP A 24 -8.22 15.63 5.59
CA ASP A 24 -8.28 16.23 6.92
C ASP A 24 -6.98 15.91 7.69
N TRP A 25 -6.02 16.83 7.60
CA TRP A 25 -4.73 16.68 8.25
C TRP A 25 -4.80 16.76 9.77
N ASP A 26 -5.83 17.37 10.35
CA ASP A 26 -5.98 17.45 11.80
C ASP A 26 -6.35 16.08 12.37
N ALA A 27 -7.29 15.37 11.72
CA ALA A 27 -7.64 13.99 12.06
C ALA A 27 -6.49 12.99 11.84
N VAL A 28 -5.78 13.10 10.71
CA VAL A 28 -4.61 12.25 10.42
C VAL A 28 -3.49 12.46 11.44
N ALA A 29 -3.23 13.71 11.81
CA ALA A 29 -2.19 14.04 12.79
C ALA A 29 -2.54 13.52 14.18
N ALA A 30 -3.81 13.65 14.60
CA ALA A 30 -4.31 13.12 15.86
C ALA A 30 -4.16 11.60 15.96
N GLU A 31 -4.53 10.84 14.91
CA GLU A 31 -4.39 9.37 14.92
C GLU A 31 -2.92 8.90 14.87
N LEU A 32 -2.02 9.69 14.29
CA LEU A 32 -0.58 9.40 14.30
C LEU A 32 0.13 9.87 15.58
N GLY A 33 -0.52 10.65 16.44
CA GLY A 33 0.14 11.29 17.58
C GLY A 33 1.22 12.31 17.15
N LEU A 34 1.00 13.03 16.05
CA LEU A 34 1.94 14.00 15.49
C LEU A 34 1.30 15.38 15.40
N GLU A 35 2.12 16.41 15.22
CA GLU A 35 1.63 17.71 14.78
C GLU A 35 1.22 17.69 13.30
N LYS A 36 0.20 18.49 12.94
CA LYS A 36 -0.27 18.68 11.55
C LYS A 36 0.87 18.99 10.57
N GLY A 37 1.82 19.85 10.98
CA GLY A 37 2.99 20.20 10.19
C GLY A 37 3.93 19.02 9.93
N ALA A 38 4.03 18.08 10.86
CA ALA A 38 4.83 16.87 10.69
C ALA A 38 4.14 15.87 9.75
N ALA A 39 2.82 15.68 9.88
CA ALA A 39 2.04 14.81 9.00
C ALA A 39 2.10 15.27 7.53
N THR A 40 1.89 16.58 7.29
CA THR A 40 1.99 17.18 5.95
C THR A 40 3.40 17.11 5.36
N LYS A 41 4.46 17.30 6.17
CA LYS A 41 5.85 17.07 5.72
C LYS A 41 6.11 15.62 5.36
N ARG A 42 5.62 14.65 6.14
CA ARG A 42 5.74 13.21 5.81
C ARG A 42 5.04 12.89 4.49
N TRP A 43 3.86 13.48 4.25
CA TRP A 43 3.17 13.38 2.97
C TRP A 43 3.97 13.96 1.80
N SER A 44 4.53 15.17 1.96
CA SER A 44 5.36 15.79 0.92
C SER A 44 6.59 14.94 0.58
N ARG A 45 7.26 14.39 1.59
CA ARG A 45 8.41 13.47 1.41
C ARG A 45 7.99 12.18 0.69
N LEU A 46 6.84 11.62 1.06
CA LEU A 46 6.29 10.43 0.40
C LEU A 46 5.98 10.71 -1.07
N LYS A 47 5.27 11.82 -1.35
CA LYS A 47 4.95 12.23 -2.72
C LYS A 47 6.21 12.36 -3.56
N LYS A 48 7.22 13.08 -3.04
CA LYS A 48 8.50 13.21 -3.72
C LYS A 48 9.18 11.85 -3.95
N ALA A 49 9.19 10.96 -2.97
CA ALA A 49 9.75 9.62 -3.14
C ALA A 49 9.01 8.81 -4.22
N MET A 50 7.68 8.94 -4.32
CA MET A 50 6.88 8.31 -5.37
C MET A 50 7.22 8.88 -6.75
N ASP A 51 7.33 10.19 -6.86
CA ASP A 51 7.67 10.89 -8.10
C ASP A 51 9.10 10.56 -8.58
N ASP A 52 10.04 10.42 -7.64
CA ASP A 52 11.44 10.06 -7.89
C ASP A 52 11.63 8.53 -8.12
N GLY A 53 10.57 7.71 -7.97
CA GLY A 53 10.65 6.25 -8.06
C GLY A 53 11.43 5.58 -6.92
N ALA A 54 11.62 6.29 -5.81
CA ALA A 54 12.32 5.80 -4.63
C ALA A 54 11.40 4.94 -3.75
N ASN A 55 12.00 3.99 -3.03
CA ASN A 55 11.23 3.13 -2.13
C ASN A 55 10.70 3.92 -0.91
N PRO A 56 9.38 3.90 -0.67
CA PRO A 56 8.78 4.55 0.49
C PRO A 56 9.19 3.88 1.80
N SER A 57 9.15 4.67 2.88
CA SER A 57 9.35 4.16 4.25
C SER A 57 8.24 3.18 4.63
N PRO A 58 8.50 2.16 5.49
CA PRO A 58 7.46 1.29 6.03
C PRO A 58 6.32 2.07 6.71
N THR A 59 6.66 3.19 7.39
CA THR A 59 5.68 4.09 8.02
C THR A 59 4.73 4.76 7.02
N SER A 60 5.07 4.78 5.72
CA SER A 60 4.24 5.38 4.68
C SER A 60 2.96 4.60 4.44
N TYR A 61 2.95 3.29 4.71
CA TYR A 61 1.76 2.46 4.59
C TYR A 61 0.66 2.90 5.57
N ALA A 62 1.02 3.10 6.84
CA ALA A 62 0.12 3.61 7.87
C ALA A 62 -0.40 5.03 7.53
N LEU A 63 0.50 5.93 7.12
CA LEU A 63 0.13 7.29 6.74
C LEU A 63 -0.89 7.30 5.58
N LEU A 64 -0.65 6.53 4.52
CA LEU A 64 -1.55 6.46 3.37
C LEU A 64 -2.93 5.95 3.74
N TRP A 65 -2.99 4.94 4.61
CA TRP A 65 -4.25 4.42 5.10
C TRP A 65 -5.08 5.50 5.82
N LEU A 66 -4.43 6.24 6.72
CA LEU A 66 -5.09 7.34 7.44
C LEU A 66 -5.54 8.45 6.47
N CYS A 67 -4.72 8.78 5.47
CA CYS A 67 -5.12 9.73 4.43
C CYS A 67 -6.35 9.27 3.64
N ILE A 68 -6.48 7.96 3.36
CA ILE A 68 -7.66 7.41 2.68
C ILE A 68 -8.88 7.42 3.60
N LYS A 69 -8.71 7.10 4.89
CA LYS A 69 -9.77 7.10 5.90
C LYS A 69 -10.35 8.50 6.14
N HIS A 70 -9.48 9.51 6.21
CA HIS A 70 -9.83 10.91 6.50
C HIS A 70 -9.86 11.81 5.26
N ARG A 71 -10.07 11.21 4.07
CA ARG A 71 -10.30 11.99 2.86
C ARG A 71 -11.69 12.62 2.93
N THR A 72 -11.79 13.91 2.66
CA THR A 72 -13.07 14.64 2.74
C THR A 72 -13.89 14.53 1.46
N HIS A 73 -13.28 14.04 0.38
CA HIS A 73 -13.93 13.91 -0.91
C HIS A 73 -14.80 12.64 -0.99
N ASN A 74 -16.09 12.81 -1.25
CA ASN A 74 -17.07 11.71 -1.37
C ASN A 74 -17.20 11.18 -2.80
N THR A 75 -16.11 11.17 -3.57
CA THR A 75 -16.14 10.62 -4.94
C THR A 75 -15.82 9.13 -4.92
N PRO A 76 -16.62 8.32 -5.62
CA PRO A 76 -16.34 6.89 -5.75
C PRO A 76 -14.99 6.69 -6.46
N MET A 77 -14.20 5.74 -5.96
CA MET A 77 -12.89 5.43 -6.53
C MET A 77 -13.04 4.92 -7.97
N ASN A 78 -12.31 5.52 -8.92
CA ASN A 78 -12.29 5.04 -10.30
C ASN A 78 -11.40 3.78 -10.44
N TRP A 79 -11.98 2.62 -10.17
CA TRP A 79 -11.28 1.34 -10.25
C TRP A 79 -10.78 0.98 -11.65
N ALA A 80 -11.34 1.57 -12.71
CA ALA A 80 -10.91 1.30 -14.08
C ALA A 80 -9.51 1.87 -14.33
N ASP A 81 -9.28 3.13 -13.97
CA ASP A 81 -8.01 3.83 -14.17
C ASP A 81 -6.91 3.29 -13.25
N ILE A 82 -7.27 3.05 -11.99
CA ILE A 82 -6.35 2.43 -11.01
C ILE A 82 -5.91 1.05 -11.52
N ALA A 83 -6.84 0.27 -12.08
CA ALA A 83 -6.52 -1.05 -12.62
C ALA A 83 -5.64 -0.97 -13.88
N GLY A 84 -5.87 0.02 -14.74
CA GLY A 84 -5.02 0.29 -15.90
C GLY A 84 -3.58 0.60 -15.49
N THR A 85 -3.40 1.44 -14.48
CA THR A 85 -2.07 1.81 -13.94
C THR A 85 -1.36 0.63 -13.28
N CYS A 86 -2.10 -0.22 -12.57
CA CYS A 86 -1.55 -1.39 -11.88
C CYS A 86 -1.55 -2.67 -12.72
N HIS A 87 -1.83 -2.59 -14.04
CA HIS A 87 -1.91 -3.73 -14.96
C HIS A 87 -2.77 -4.89 -14.43
N THR A 88 -3.93 -4.57 -13.84
CA THR A 88 -4.84 -5.54 -13.23
C THR A 88 -6.27 -5.34 -13.75
N THR A 89 -7.22 -6.15 -13.27
CA THR A 89 -8.64 -5.94 -13.58
C THR A 89 -9.29 -5.06 -12.52
N PRO A 90 -10.31 -4.25 -12.86
CA PRO A 90 -11.01 -3.38 -11.90
C PRO A 90 -11.55 -4.17 -10.69
N GLY A 91 -12.09 -5.37 -10.94
CA GLY A 91 -12.58 -6.25 -9.88
C GLY A 91 -11.46 -6.84 -9.00
N ALA A 92 -10.25 -7.03 -9.53
CA ALA A 92 -9.11 -7.47 -8.72
C ALA A 92 -8.57 -6.31 -7.88
N ALA A 93 -8.50 -5.09 -8.42
CA ALA A 93 -8.10 -3.88 -7.69
C ALA A 93 -9.03 -3.59 -6.50
N SER A 94 -10.34 -3.58 -6.72
CA SER A 94 -11.31 -3.34 -5.65
C SER A 94 -11.28 -4.41 -4.56
N LYS A 95 -11.11 -5.69 -4.94
CA LYS A 95 -10.91 -6.79 -3.97
C LYS A 95 -9.61 -6.65 -3.19
N ARG A 96 -8.51 -6.26 -3.83
CA ARG A 96 -7.22 -6.01 -3.16
C ARG A 96 -7.38 -4.91 -2.12
N TYR A 97 -8.04 -3.80 -2.49
CA TYR A 97 -8.35 -2.72 -1.58
C TYR A 97 -9.20 -3.19 -0.38
N SER A 98 -10.28 -3.94 -0.63
CA SER A 98 -11.14 -4.48 0.43
C SER A 98 -10.36 -5.36 1.42
N ARG A 99 -9.47 -6.23 0.94
CA ARG A 99 -8.62 -7.07 1.80
C ARG A 99 -7.64 -6.24 2.63
N MET A 100 -7.02 -5.22 2.03
CA MET A 100 -6.11 -4.33 2.76
C MET A 100 -6.85 -3.51 3.82
N LYS A 101 -8.02 -2.96 3.47
CA LYS A 101 -8.89 -2.26 4.41
C LYS A 101 -9.24 -3.14 5.60
N GLN A 102 -9.68 -4.37 5.36
CA GLN A 102 -9.99 -5.33 6.43
C GLN A 102 -8.78 -5.64 7.31
N ALA A 103 -7.61 -5.85 6.71
CA ALA A 103 -6.38 -6.13 7.48
C ALA A 103 -6.00 -4.96 8.40
N MET A 104 -6.10 -3.72 7.90
CA MET A 104 -5.75 -2.51 8.68
C MET A 104 -6.79 -2.18 9.76
N GLU A 105 -8.09 -2.40 9.48
CA GLU A 105 -9.17 -2.19 10.46
C GLU A 105 -9.22 -3.29 11.54
N ALA A 106 -8.84 -4.52 11.20
CA ALA A 106 -8.77 -5.63 12.14
C ALA A 106 -7.57 -5.52 13.12
N GLY A 107 -6.76 -4.46 13.01
CA GLY A 107 -5.57 -4.28 13.84
C GLY A 107 -4.47 -5.32 13.56
N ALA A 108 -4.53 -6.03 12.43
CA ALA A 108 -3.39 -6.82 11.99
C ALA A 108 -2.23 -5.85 11.78
N ALA A 109 -1.12 -6.09 12.50
CA ALA A 109 0.00 -5.17 12.60
C ALA A 109 0.29 -4.53 11.24
N VAL A 110 -0.01 -3.23 11.12
CA VAL A 110 0.38 -2.44 9.97
C VAL A 110 1.90 -2.53 9.95
N PRO A 111 2.52 -3.17 8.94
CA PRO A 111 3.97 -3.30 8.92
C PRO A 111 4.56 -1.88 8.97
N GLY A 112 5.39 -1.62 9.97
CA GLY A 112 5.98 -0.30 10.23
C GLY A 112 5.33 0.60 11.29
N ALA A 113 4.25 0.18 11.97
CA ALA A 113 3.65 0.96 13.08
C ALA A 113 4.35 0.81 14.45
N ALA A 114 5.56 0.24 14.50
CA ALA A 114 6.41 0.31 15.68
C ALA A 114 6.97 1.74 15.79
N MET A 115 6.23 2.63 16.44
CA MET A 115 6.75 3.90 16.92
C MET A 115 7.85 3.61 17.94
N PRO A 116 9.06 4.20 17.83
CA PRO A 116 9.96 4.24 18.96
C PRO A 116 9.34 5.15 20.02
N ASP A 117 9.07 4.59 21.18
CA ASP A 117 8.75 5.33 22.40
C ASP A 117 9.82 6.41 22.65
N ALA A 118 9.35 7.56 23.12
CA ALA A 118 10.17 8.71 23.39
C ALA A 118 11.02 8.50 24.65
N GLU A 119 12.35 8.55 24.54
CA GLU A 119 13.19 9.09 25.62
C GLU A 119 14.58 9.47 25.11
N ALA A 120 14.81 10.77 24.94
CA ALA A 120 16.10 11.43 25.19
C ALA A 120 15.94 12.94 24.90
N ALA A 121 15.35 13.63 25.87
CA ALA A 121 15.77 14.99 26.13
C ALA A 121 17.24 14.93 26.58
N SER A 122 18.14 15.60 25.88
CA SER A 122 19.34 16.18 26.49
C SER A 122 19.93 17.22 25.56
N ALA A 123 19.95 18.44 26.10
CA ALA A 123 20.63 19.60 25.58
C ALA A 123 22.10 19.32 25.29
N ALA A 124 22.61 19.87 24.19
CA ALA A 124 23.99 20.34 24.12
C ALA A 124 24.11 21.38 22.98
N VAL A 125 24.16 22.64 23.39
CA VAL A 125 24.99 23.68 22.77
C VAL A 125 26.35 23.07 22.43
N ASN A 126 26.86 23.28 21.21
CA ASN A 126 28.26 23.62 21.02
C ASN A 126 28.56 24.23 19.64
N THR A 127 28.99 25.48 19.76
CA THR A 127 29.83 26.30 18.90
C THR A 127 31.12 25.59 18.45
N ALA A 128 31.65 26.06 17.32
CA ALA A 128 33.06 25.99 16.87
C ALA A 128 33.55 24.73 16.13
N ALA A 129 33.75 24.91 14.81
CA ALA A 129 34.84 24.32 14.05
C ALA A 129 36.20 24.80 14.60
N PRO A 130 37.31 24.02 14.54
CA PRO A 130 38.05 23.87 13.27
C PRO A 130 38.75 22.51 13.02
N GLU A 131 38.82 22.17 11.72
CA GLU A 131 39.94 21.60 10.95
C GLU A 131 40.64 20.24 11.23
N PRO A 132 41.23 19.64 10.16
CA PRO A 132 41.50 18.20 10.04
C PRO A 132 42.99 17.82 10.16
N LYS A 133 43.26 16.57 10.55
CA LYS A 133 44.52 15.78 10.45
C LYS A 133 44.21 14.44 11.14
N THR A 134 44.59 13.23 10.74
CA THR A 134 45.60 12.65 9.86
C THR A 134 45.29 11.15 9.79
N THR A 135 45.59 10.49 8.67
CA THR A 135 45.57 9.02 8.50
C THR A 135 46.57 8.33 9.45
N PRO A 136 46.38 7.04 9.81
CA PRO A 136 47.07 5.97 9.07
C PRO A 136 46.36 4.59 8.98
N LYS A 137 46.40 4.05 7.76
CA LYS A 137 46.88 2.71 7.32
C LYS A 137 46.74 1.45 8.22
N ALA A 138 46.28 0.37 7.54
CA ALA A 138 46.46 -1.08 7.79
C ALA A 138 45.51 -1.72 8.83
N THR A 139 44.95 -2.93 8.66
CA THR A 139 45.49 -4.16 8.07
C THR A 139 44.36 -5.16 7.74
N ARG A 140 44.50 -5.89 6.63
CA ARG A 140 43.69 -7.05 6.21
C ARG A 140 43.73 -8.19 7.25
N LYS A 141 42.60 -8.87 7.50
CA LYS A 141 42.54 -10.33 7.73
C LYS A 141 41.33 -10.97 7.05
N LYS A 142 41.61 -11.81 6.06
CA LYS A 142 40.69 -12.83 5.54
C LYS A 142 40.54 -13.93 6.59
N LYS A 143 39.32 -14.46 6.76
CA LYS A 143 39.13 -15.86 7.15
C LYS A 143 37.88 -16.41 6.46
N ALA A 144 38.07 -17.58 5.84
CA ALA A 144 37.11 -18.31 5.04
C ALA A 144 36.61 -19.56 5.79
N ARG A 145 35.57 -20.17 5.21
CA ARG A 145 34.92 -21.48 5.50
C ARG A 145 33.98 -21.46 6.72
N LYS A 146 32.80 -22.09 6.66
CA LYS A 146 32.59 -23.50 6.26
C LYS A 146 31.14 -23.75 5.78
N VAL A 147 31.03 -24.56 4.74
CA VAL A 147 29.82 -25.22 4.22
C VAL A 147 29.50 -26.41 5.11
N ILE A 148 28.22 -26.62 5.47
CA ILE A 148 27.66 -27.93 5.84
C ILE A 148 26.26 -28.00 5.22
N ALA A 149 26.04 -29.08 4.47
CA ALA A 149 24.81 -29.50 3.81
C ALA A 149 24.09 -30.57 4.66
N ASP A 150 22.92 -31.00 4.18
CA ASP A 150 22.17 -32.23 4.55
C ASP A 150 21.38 -32.16 5.87
N SER A 151 20.16 -32.68 6.06
CA SER A 151 19.26 -33.60 5.31
C SER A 151 17.88 -33.52 6.02
N SER A 152 16.73 -33.47 5.33
CA SER A 152 15.84 -34.62 5.01
C SER A 152 14.62 -34.80 5.95
N SER A 153 13.55 -35.41 5.38
CA SER A 153 12.20 -35.80 5.88
C SER A 153 11.05 -34.83 5.50
N GLU A 154 10.20 -35.06 4.47
CA GLU A 154 9.18 -36.13 4.23
C GLU A 154 8.19 -36.24 5.40
N ASP A 155 6.86 -36.24 5.34
CA ASP A 155 5.76 -36.25 4.34
C ASP A 155 4.49 -35.90 5.18
N ASP A 156 3.43 -35.25 4.63
CA ASP A 156 2.04 -35.73 4.81
C ASP A 156 1.01 -34.95 3.96
N ASP A 157 0.19 -35.75 3.30
CA ASP A 157 -0.85 -35.46 2.32
C ASP A 157 -2.17 -35.01 3.00
N GLY A 158 -2.86 -34.04 2.40
CA GLY A 158 -4.10 -33.49 2.96
C GLY A 158 -5.08 -32.97 1.91
N SER A 159 -5.27 -33.75 0.85
CA SER A 159 -6.30 -33.55 -0.16
C SER A 159 -7.70 -33.84 0.42
N LEU A 160 -8.56 -32.82 0.53
CA LEU A 160 -10.01 -33.03 0.61
C LEU A 160 -10.74 -32.27 -0.49
N ALA A 161 -10.94 -33.02 -1.58
CA ALA A 161 -11.89 -32.75 -2.62
C ALA A 161 -13.33 -32.73 -2.07
N ILE A 162 -14.03 -31.60 -2.21
CA ILE A 162 -15.50 -31.58 -2.15
C ILE A 162 -16.06 -31.38 -3.57
N LYS A 163 -16.50 -32.53 -4.07
CA LYS A 163 -17.51 -32.83 -5.08
C LYS A 163 -18.38 -31.67 -5.62
N ARG A 164 -18.43 -31.67 -6.96
CA ARG A 164 -19.37 -31.04 -7.88
C ARG A 164 -20.86 -31.23 -7.52
N MET A 165 -21.67 -30.18 -7.73
CA MET A 165 -23.03 -30.23 -8.30
C MET A 165 -23.22 -28.96 -9.16
N ALA A 166 -23.23 -29.06 -10.48
CA ALA A 166 -24.37 -29.34 -11.36
C ALA A 166 -25.39 -28.18 -11.46
N ALA A 167 -25.22 -27.43 -12.56
CA ALA A 167 -26.20 -26.70 -13.38
C ALA A 167 -27.61 -26.40 -12.84
N HIS A 168 -28.00 -25.12 -12.93
CA HIS A 168 -29.36 -24.76 -13.35
C HIS A 168 -29.33 -23.70 -14.46
N LYS A 169 -29.66 -24.17 -15.66
CA LYS A 169 -30.15 -23.36 -16.78
C LYS A 169 -31.42 -22.63 -16.34
N ARG A 170 -31.49 -21.32 -16.52
CA ARG A 170 -32.77 -20.66 -16.83
C ARG A 170 -32.64 -19.88 -18.13
N LYS A 171 -33.17 -20.50 -19.18
CA LYS A 171 -33.59 -19.87 -20.42
C LYS A 171 -34.68 -18.83 -20.11
N ARG A 172 -34.48 -17.60 -20.55
CA ARG A 172 -35.50 -16.67 -21.09
C ARG A 172 -34.75 -15.94 -22.22
N ALA A 173 -34.75 -16.40 -23.47
CA ALA A 173 -35.86 -16.50 -24.43
C ALA A 173 -36.68 -15.20 -24.50
N ALA A 174 -36.49 -14.48 -25.63
CA ALA A 174 -37.35 -13.44 -26.24
C ALA A 174 -37.57 -12.15 -25.41
N LEU A 175 -37.43 -10.93 -25.92
CA LEU A 175 -37.77 -10.42 -27.24
C LEU A 175 -36.71 -9.42 -27.75
N LYS A 176 -36.20 -9.69 -28.96
CA LYS A 176 -35.73 -8.68 -29.91
C LYS A 176 -36.76 -8.64 -31.02
N LYS A 177 -37.09 -7.43 -31.48
CA LYS A 177 -38.06 -7.03 -32.53
C LYS A 177 -39.45 -6.68 -31.99
N GLU A 178 -39.76 -5.39 -31.98
CA GLU A 178 -40.89 -4.79 -32.71
C GLU A 178 -41.30 -3.45 -32.07
N HIS A 179 -40.53 -2.39 -32.33
CA HIS A 179 -41.09 -1.02 -32.37
C HIS A 179 -40.35 -0.14 -33.39
N ASP A 180 -39.90 -0.76 -34.48
CA ASP A 180 -39.60 -0.07 -35.73
C ASP A 180 -40.93 0.01 -36.50
N ARG A 181 -41.82 0.88 -36.02
CA ARG A 181 -43.13 1.13 -36.63
C ARG A 181 -43.70 2.52 -36.33
N ARG A 182 -42.82 3.52 -36.20
CA ARG A 182 -43.17 4.95 -36.24
C ARG A 182 -42.22 5.72 -37.16
N ALA A 183 -42.10 5.22 -38.37
CA ALA A 183 -41.85 6.05 -39.54
C ALA A 183 -42.76 5.48 -40.64
N ASN A 184 -43.50 6.35 -41.30
CA ASN A 184 -44.28 6.08 -42.51
C ASN A 184 -45.73 5.59 -42.35
N THR A 185 -46.65 6.47 -41.92
CA THR A 185 -47.96 6.59 -42.60
C THR A 185 -48.62 7.95 -42.32
N GLN A 186 -48.80 8.72 -43.40
CA GLN A 186 -49.60 9.94 -43.61
C GLN A 186 -49.24 11.22 -42.87
#